data_AF-A0A6J0LYD4-F1
#
_entry.id   AF-A0A6J0LYD4-F1
#
_cell.length_a   1.000
_cell.length_b   1.000
_cell.length_c   1.000
_cell.angle_alpha   90.00
_cell.angle_beta   90.00
_cell.angle_gamma   90.00
#
_symmetry.space_group_name_H-M   'P 1'
#
loop_
_entity.id
_entity.type
_entity.pdbx_description
1 polymer ?
#
loop_
_entity_poly.entity_id
_entity_poly.type
_entity_poly.pdbx_seq_one_letter_code
_entity_poly.pdbx_strand_id
1 'polypeptide(L)'
;MQHLKVEPADENKAFMTFVIPHDKEKLLTGFFEELENRESEFGISDIQLGLATLEEVFLNIARRAELESATVEGTMVTLELESGISLEIPVGARFVGIPDTENAENPSGVMVEVYWQQDGSGSMCITGHSSEMRVPHNVQLTHPPSPNALGHKGLRQAVRGIVIDL
;
A
#
# COMPACT_ATOMS: atom_id res chain seq x y z
N MET A 1 6.41 37.16 32.78
CA MET A 1 6.13 36.55 31.46
C MET A 1 4.83 35.78 31.59
N GLN A 2 3.80 36.16 30.85
CA GLN A 2 2.46 35.54 30.96
C GLN A 2 2.41 34.39 29.96
N HIS A 3 2.41 33.14 30.45
CA HIS A 3 2.18 31.97 29.62
C HIS A 3 0.68 31.72 29.56
N LEU A 4 0.10 31.66 28.36
CA LEU A 4 -1.25 31.12 28.19
C LEU A 4 -1.18 29.66 28.65
N LYS A 5 -1.83 29.32 29.76
CA LYS A 5 -2.01 27.94 30.22
C LYS A 5 -2.99 27.23 29.28
N VAL A 6 -2.58 26.98 28.04
CA VAL A 6 -3.38 26.23 27.06
C VAL A 6 -3.06 24.76 27.24
N GLU A 7 -4.06 23.97 27.60
CA GLU A 7 -3.97 22.51 27.54
C GLU A 7 -4.40 22.08 26.12
N PRO A 8 -3.61 21.25 25.42
CA PRO A 8 -3.98 20.78 24.08
C PRO A 8 -5.30 20.00 24.17
N ALA A 9 -6.29 20.42 23.37
CA ALA A 9 -7.54 19.70 23.21
C ALA A 9 -7.31 18.55 22.22
N ASP A 10 -7.48 17.32 22.70
CA ASP A 10 -7.33 16.07 21.95
C ASP A 10 -8.53 15.91 20.97
N GLU A 11 -8.56 16.72 19.91
CA GLU A 11 -9.74 16.85 19.03
C GLU A 11 -9.84 15.75 17.96
N ASN A 12 -8.76 15.00 17.67
CA ASN A 12 -8.77 13.98 16.63
C ASN A 12 -7.85 12.79 16.95
N LYS A 13 -8.40 11.76 17.60
CA LYS A 13 -7.70 10.49 17.85
C LYS A 13 -7.87 9.57 16.64
N ALA A 14 -6.79 9.35 15.87
CA ALA A 14 -6.75 8.35 14.81
C ALA A 14 -6.25 7.01 15.36
N PHE A 15 -7.00 5.93 15.13
CA PHE A 15 -6.59 4.58 15.51
C PHE A 15 -5.95 3.87 14.32
N MET A 16 -4.80 3.22 14.54
CA MET A 16 -4.18 2.32 13.58
C MET A 16 -4.24 0.89 14.12
N THR A 17 -4.74 -0.04 13.30
CA THR A 17 -4.86 -1.45 13.65
C THR A 17 -3.84 -2.27 12.87
N PHE A 18 -3.09 -3.13 13.57
CA PHE A 18 -2.10 -4.01 12.99
C PHE A 18 -2.40 -5.47 13.36
N VAL A 19 -2.21 -6.38 12.41
CA VAL A 19 -2.34 -7.82 12.65
C VAL A 19 -0.97 -8.38 13.02
N ILE A 20 -0.87 -8.95 14.21
CA ILE A 20 0.36 -9.58 14.70
C ILE A 20 0.38 -11.05 14.29
N PRO A 21 1.40 -11.52 13.54
CA PRO A 21 1.58 -12.94 13.26
C PRO A 21 1.81 -13.74 14.55
N HIS A 22 1.19 -14.91 14.64
CA HIS A 22 1.28 -15.78 15.83
C HIS A 22 2.73 -16.20 16.15
N ASP A 23 3.61 -16.33 15.16
CA ASP A 23 5.04 -16.64 15.37
C ASP A 23 5.81 -15.54 16.11
N LYS A 24 5.31 -14.29 16.06
CA LYS A 24 5.92 -13.11 16.69
C LYS A 24 5.31 -12.74 18.04
N GLU A 25 4.37 -13.54 18.56
CA GLU A 25 3.72 -13.30 19.85
C GLU A 25 4.74 -13.09 20.99
N LYS A 26 5.85 -13.82 20.96
CA LYS A 26 6.93 -13.73 21.96
C LYS A 26 7.63 -12.37 22.01
N LEU A 27 7.54 -11.58 20.95
CA LEU A 27 8.14 -10.24 20.87
C LEU A 27 7.23 -9.16 21.45
N LEU A 28 5.95 -9.47 21.69
CA LEU A 28 4.98 -8.49 22.16
C LEU A 28 5.34 -7.90 23.52
N THR A 29 5.89 -8.71 24.42
CA THR A 29 6.29 -8.22 25.74
C THR A 29 7.33 -7.10 25.65
N GLY A 30 8.41 -7.30 24.88
CA GLY A 30 9.43 -6.27 24.70
C GLY A 30 8.94 -5.09 23.86
N PHE A 31 8.06 -5.34 22.89
CA PHE A 31 7.46 -4.28 22.07
C PHE A 31 6.56 -3.35 22.89
N PHE A 32 5.68 -3.90 23.75
CA PHE A 32 4.82 -3.08 24.62
C PHE A 32 5.63 -2.33 25.67
N GLU A 33 6.70 -2.93 26.21
CA GLU A 33 7.63 -2.24 27.11
C GLU A 33 8.32 -1.05 26.40
N GLU A 34 8.76 -1.22 25.15
CA GLU A 34 9.34 -0.12 24.37
C GLU A 34 8.32 0.97 24.04
N LEU A 35 7.10 0.58 23.65
CA LEU A 35 6.02 1.51 23.36
C LEU A 35 5.61 2.34 24.58
N GLU A 36 5.49 1.72 25.75
CA GLU A 36 5.15 2.42 27.00
C GLU A 36 6.27 3.38 27.40
N ASN A 37 7.53 2.96 27.30
CA ASN A 37 8.68 3.81 27.61
C ASN A 37 8.81 5.03 26.68
N ARG A 38 8.24 4.96 25.46
CA ARG A 38 8.36 6.00 24.43
C ARG A 38 7.00 6.57 24.00
N GLU A 39 5.95 6.35 24.78
CA GLU A 39 4.58 6.78 24.45
C GLU A 39 4.49 8.29 24.21
N SER A 40 5.19 9.08 25.03
CA SER A 40 5.24 10.55 24.95
C SER A 40 6.08 11.04 23.77
N GLU A 41 7.02 10.23 23.27
CA GLU A 41 7.81 10.54 22.07
C GLU A 41 6.98 10.25 20.81
N PHE A 42 6.19 9.18 20.83
CA PHE A 42 5.35 8.78 19.71
C PHE A 42 3.98 9.47 19.67
N GLY A 43 3.60 10.20 20.71
CA GLY A 43 2.29 10.86 20.80
C GLY A 43 1.14 9.86 20.87
N ILE A 44 1.38 8.69 21.48
CA ILE A 44 0.38 7.63 21.59
C ILE A 44 -0.50 7.93 22.82
N SER A 45 -1.80 8.14 22.59
CA SER A 45 -2.75 8.44 23.67
C SER A 45 -3.46 7.19 24.23
N ASP A 46 -3.51 6.08 23.49
CA ASP A 46 -4.17 4.83 23.89
C ASP A 46 -3.60 3.63 23.09
N ILE A 47 -3.42 2.48 23.74
CA ILE A 47 -2.94 1.24 23.12
C ILE A 47 -3.93 0.11 23.45
N GLN A 48 -4.34 -0.64 22.44
CA GLN A 48 -5.31 -1.73 22.59
C GLN A 48 -4.80 -3.01 21.95
N LEU A 49 -4.93 -4.14 22.68
CA LEU A 49 -4.65 -5.48 22.18
C LEU A 49 -5.92 -6.32 22.25
N GLY A 50 -6.38 -6.79 21.10
CA GLY A 50 -7.52 -7.69 20.97
C GLY A 50 -7.12 -9.02 20.36
N LEU A 51 -7.89 -10.07 20.65
CA LEU A 51 -7.84 -11.29 19.87
C LEU A 51 -8.58 -11.05 18.54
N ALA A 52 -7.96 -11.42 17.43
CA ALA A 52 -8.64 -11.40 16.14
C ALA A 52 -9.85 -12.36 16.19
N THR A 53 -10.99 -11.91 15.68
CA THR A 53 -12.20 -12.74 15.59
C THR A 53 -12.06 -13.74 14.44
N LEU A 54 -12.84 -14.85 14.47
CA LEU A 54 -12.88 -15.79 13.35
C LEU A 54 -13.30 -15.10 12.05
N GLU A 55 -14.22 -14.13 12.14
CA GLU A 55 -14.66 -13.32 11.01
C GLU A 55 -13.51 -12.51 10.42
N GLU A 56 -12.73 -11.83 11.25
CA GLU A 56 -11.57 -11.06 10.78
C GLU A 56 -10.49 -11.94 10.17
N VAL A 57 -10.23 -13.11 10.77
CA VAL A 57 -9.31 -14.10 10.20
C VAL A 57 -9.83 -14.65 8.87
N PHE A 58 -11.12 -14.95 8.78
CA PHE A 58 -11.75 -15.44 7.54
C PHE A 58 -11.68 -14.39 6.43
N LEU A 59 -12.04 -13.14 6.72
CA LEU A 59 -11.98 -12.03 5.77
C LEU A 59 -10.53 -11.76 5.34
N ASN A 60 -9.56 -11.82 6.25
CA ASN A 60 -8.15 -11.67 5.90
C ASN A 60 -7.66 -12.83 5.01
N ILE A 61 -8.07 -14.07 5.26
CA ILE A 61 -7.72 -15.21 4.42
C ILE A 61 -8.35 -15.07 3.04
N ALA A 62 -9.64 -14.74 2.97
CA ALA A 62 -10.33 -14.51 1.70
C ALA A 62 -9.64 -13.41 0.90
N ARG A 63 -9.35 -12.25 1.52
CA ARG A 63 -8.62 -11.15 0.86
C ARG A 63 -7.26 -11.60 0.34
N ARG A 64 -6.50 -12.37 1.12
CA ARG A 64 -5.19 -12.89 0.70
C ARG A 64 -5.30 -13.88 -0.45
N ALA A 65 -6.30 -14.76 -0.41
CA ALA A 65 -6.56 -15.74 -1.45
C ALA A 65 -7.00 -15.09 -2.76
N GLU A 66 -7.82 -14.03 -2.70
CA GLU A 66 -8.21 -13.25 -3.88
C GLU A 66 -7.00 -12.49 -4.46
N LEU A 67 -6.17 -11.88 -3.61
CA LEU A 67 -4.93 -11.22 -4.05
C LEU A 67 -4.00 -12.21 -4.74
N GLU A 68 -3.76 -13.38 -4.12
CA GLU A 68 -2.94 -14.45 -4.68
C GLU A 68 -3.55 -14.96 -6.00
N SER A 69 -4.86 -15.18 -6.06
CA SER A 69 -5.55 -15.63 -7.27
C SER A 69 -5.43 -14.60 -8.40
N ALA A 70 -5.65 -13.32 -8.11
CA ALA A 70 -5.53 -12.25 -9.11
C ALA A 70 -4.09 -12.11 -9.62
N THR A 71 -3.09 -12.30 -8.75
CA THR A 71 -1.68 -12.32 -9.16
C THR A 71 -1.32 -13.52 -10.02
N VAL A 72 -1.87 -14.70 -9.73
CA VAL A 72 -1.66 -15.94 -10.51
C VAL A 72 -2.39 -15.88 -11.86
N GLU A 73 -3.61 -15.34 -11.87
CA GLU A 73 -4.41 -15.16 -13.08
C GLU A 73 -3.90 -14.01 -13.96
N GLY A 74 -3.04 -13.15 -13.41
CA GLY A 74 -2.47 -12.01 -14.11
C GLY A 74 -3.49 -10.92 -14.37
N THR A 75 -4.47 -10.76 -13.46
CA THR A 75 -5.52 -9.75 -13.58
C THR A 75 -4.90 -8.35 -13.51
N MET A 76 -5.12 -7.56 -14.56
CA MET A 76 -4.62 -6.19 -14.69
C MET A 76 -5.76 -5.20 -14.44
N VAL A 77 -5.46 -4.09 -13.78
CA VAL A 77 -6.38 -2.98 -13.53
C VAL A 77 -5.77 -1.68 -14.05
N THR A 78 -6.62 -0.80 -14.55
CA THR A 78 -6.22 0.53 -15.02
C THR A 78 -6.16 1.51 -13.86
N LEU A 79 -4.98 2.04 -13.59
CA LEU A 79 -4.74 3.18 -12.71
C LEU A 79 -4.75 4.46 -13.54
N GLU A 80 -5.58 5.44 -13.18
CA GLU A 80 -5.53 6.78 -13.77
C GLU A 80 -4.73 7.72 -12.84
N LEU A 81 -3.69 8.34 -13.39
CA LEU A 81 -2.86 9.31 -12.68
C LEU A 81 -3.38 10.74 -12.89
N GLU A 82 -3.07 11.62 -11.93
CA GLU A 82 -3.34 13.07 -12.02
C GLU A 82 -2.68 13.73 -13.24
N SER A 83 -1.57 13.16 -13.74
CA SER A 83 -0.88 13.59 -14.96
C SER A 83 -1.65 13.24 -16.25
N GLY A 84 -2.79 12.55 -16.16
CA GLY A 84 -3.62 12.12 -17.29
C GLY A 84 -3.13 10.84 -17.96
N ILE A 85 -2.13 10.17 -17.39
CA ILE A 85 -1.60 8.89 -17.84
C ILE A 85 -2.48 7.77 -17.29
N SER A 86 -2.86 6.81 -18.15
CA SER A 86 -3.52 5.57 -17.73
C SER A 86 -2.50 4.43 -17.73
N LEU A 87 -2.33 3.76 -16.59
CA LEU A 87 -1.39 2.65 -16.41
C LEU A 87 -2.12 1.32 -16.22
N GLU A 88 -1.70 0.27 -16.93
CA GLU A 88 -2.13 -1.10 -16.64
C GLU A 88 -1.18 -1.76 -15.64
N ILE A 89 -1.70 -2.11 -14.46
CA ILE A 89 -0.94 -2.66 -13.35
C ILE A 89 -1.58 -3.95 -12.84
N PRO A 90 -0.80 -4.93 -12.37
CA PRO A 90 -1.39 -6.12 -11.78
C PRO A 90 -2.09 -5.78 -10.48
N VAL A 91 -3.19 -6.48 -10.20
CA VAL A 91 -3.94 -6.34 -8.94
C VAL A 91 -2.99 -6.57 -7.76
N GLY A 92 -3.01 -5.65 -6.80
CA GLY A 92 -2.17 -5.74 -5.61
C GLY A 92 -0.77 -5.13 -5.75
N ALA A 93 -0.40 -4.60 -6.91
CA ALA A 93 0.86 -3.86 -7.06
C ALA A 93 0.85 -2.62 -6.17
N ARG A 94 1.64 -2.65 -5.10
CA ARG A 94 1.71 -1.53 -4.14
C ARG A 94 2.46 -0.34 -4.71
N PHE A 95 3.50 -0.60 -5.49
CA PHE A 95 4.38 0.43 -6.02
C PHE A 95 4.55 0.23 -7.52
N VAL A 96 4.29 1.29 -8.28
CA VAL A 96 4.28 1.24 -9.74
C VAL A 96 5.11 2.37 -10.31
N GLY A 97 6.14 2.01 -11.08
CA GLY A 97 6.92 2.92 -11.90
C GLY A 97 6.16 3.38 -13.14
N ILE A 98 6.23 4.69 -13.40
CA ILE A 98 5.66 5.32 -14.57
C ILE A 98 6.68 5.18 -15.72
N PRO A 99 6.34 4.48 -16.81
CA PRO A 99 7.24 4.34 -17.95
C PRO A 99 7.57 5.70 -18.57
N ASP A 100 8.71 5.79 -19.25
CA ASP A 100 9.20 7.00 -19.94
C ASP A 100 9.52 8.21 -19.02
N THR A 101 9.59 8.00 -17.71
CA THR A 101 10.00 9.03 -16.74
C THR A 101 11.48 8.96 -16.35
N GLU A 102 12.23 7.99 -16.90
CA GLU A 102 13.66 7.84 -16.70
C GLU A 102 14.43 8.94 -17.44
N ASN A 103 15.26 9.69 -16.72
CA ASN A 103 16.08 10.75 -17.31
C ASN A 103 17.41 10.93 -16.54
N ALA A 104 18.28 11.82 -17.01
CA ALA A 104 19.59 12.05 -16.38
C ALA A 104 19.50 12.54 -14.91
N GLU A 105 18.38 13.13 -14.50
CA GLU A 105 18.12 13.56 -13.12
C GLU A 105 17.38 12.49 -12.29
N ASN A 106 16.68 11.56 -12.93
CA ASN A 106 15.92 10.45 -12.36
C ASN A 106 16.26 9.16 -13.11
N PRO A 107 17.45 8.57 -12.90
CA PRO A 107 17.92 7.41 -13.65
C PRO A 107 17.13 6.12 -13.36
N SER A 108 16.22 6.15 -12.38
CA SER A 108 15.31 5.04 -12.06
C SER A 108 13.85 5.38 -12.33
N GLY A 109 13.59 6.57 -12.90
CA GLY A 109 12.25 7.08 -13.17
C GLY A 109 11.48 7.55 -11.93
N VAL A 110 10.18 7.71 -12.14
CA VAL A 110 9.18 8.17 -11.19
C VAL A 110 8.23 7.01 -10.91
N MET A 111 7.72 6.93 -9.68
CA MET A 111 6.76 5.94 -9.24
C MET A 111 5.64 6.56 -8.42
N VAL A 112 4.58 5.78 -8.26
CA VAL A 112 3.47 6.05 -7.36
C VAL A 112 3.22 4.86 -6.45
N GLU A 113 2.76 5.13 -5.24
CA GLU A 113 2.16 4.11 -4.37
C GLU A 113 0.67 4.01 -4.70
N VAL A 114 0.18 2.78 -4.88
CA VAL A 114 -1.22 2.50 -5.22
C VAL A 114 -1.93 1.99 -3.98
N TYR A 115 -3.07 2.60 -3.68
CA TYR A 115 -3.91 2.20 -2.57
C TYR A 115 -5.01 1.27 -3.06
N TRP A 116 -5.08 0.10 -2.43
CA TRP A 116 -6.03 -0.94 -2.77
C TRP A 116 -7.01 -1.16 -1.63
N GLN A 117 -8.28 -1.35 -1.96
CA GLN A 117 -9.31 -1.76 -1.03
C GLN A 117 -10.15 -2.86 -1.66
N GLN A 118 -10.78 -3.67 -0.82
CA GLN A 118 -11.75 -4.66 -1.28
C GLN A 118 -13.13 -3.99 -1.37
N ASP A 119 -13.82 -4.17 -2.49
CA ASP A 119 -15.19 -3.70 -2.64
C ASP A 119 -16.20 -4.65 -1.95
N GLY A 120 -17.49 -4.32 -2.00
CA GLY A 120 -18.55 -5.14 -1.42
C GLY A 120 -18.74 -6.52 -2.07
N SER A 121 -18.07 -6.79 -3.20
CA SER A 121 -18.07 -8.10 -3.88
C SER A 121 -16.91 -8.99 -3.46
N GLY A 122 -15.93 -8.44 -2.75
CA GLY A 122 -14.70 -9.15 -2.41
C GLY A 122 -13.56 -8.91 -3.40
N SER A 123 -13.75 -8.07 -4.43
CA SER A 123 -12.72 -7.79 -5.44
C SER A 123 -11.81 -6.65 -5.00
N MET A 124 -10.52 -6.73 -5.31
CA MET A 124 -9.56 -5.65 -5.04
C MET A 124 -9.71 -4.53 -6.08
N CYS A 125 -10.04 -3.32 -5.62
CA CYS A 125 -10.18 -2.13 -6.42
C CYS A 125 -9.19 -1.04 -5.97
N ILE A 126 -8.80 -0.18 -6.91
CA ILE A 126 -7.94 0.97 -6.62
C ILE A 126 -8.80 2.04 -5.96
N THR A 127 -8.40 2.48 -4.77
CA THR A 127 -9.06 3.60 -4.06
C THR A 127 -8.35 4.92 -4.25
N GLY A 128 -7.08 4.89 -4.64
CA GLY A 128 -6.31 6.08 -4.96
C GLY A 128 -4.84 5.76 -5.18
N HIS A 129 -4.04 6.81 -5.30
CA HIS A 129 -2.58 6.72 -5.39
C HIS A 129 -1.92 7.91 -4.69
N SER A 130 -0.64 7.77 -4.35
CA SER A 130 0.18 8.88 -3.85
C SER A 130 0.51 9.87 -4.97
N SER A 131 1.05 11.04 -4.61
CA SER A 131 1.74 11.90 -5.58
C SER A 131 2.91 11.16 -6.23
N GLU A 132 3.30 11.62 -7.42
CA GLU A 132 4.46 11.13 -8.17
C GLU A 132 5.77 11.36 -7.39
N MET A 133 6.52 10.29 -7.13
CA MET A 133 7.75 10.30 -6.32
C MET A 133 8.91 9.66 -7.08
N ARG A 134 10.15 10.06 -6.78
CA ARG A 134 11.33 9.44 -7.41
C ARG A 134 11.52 8.01 -6.92
N VAL A 135 11.84 7.10 -7.85
CA VAL A 135 12.22 5.74 -7.48
C VAL A 135 13.53 5.77 -6.69
N PRO A 136 13.59 5.18 -5.48
CA PRO A 136 14.83 5.09 -4.73
C PRO A 136 15.88 4.28 -5.50
N HIS A 137 17.15 4.68 -5.44
CA HIS A 137 18.23 4.08 -6.24
C HIS A 137 18.55 2.60 -5.95
N ASN A 138 17.97 1.99 -4.92
CA ASN A 138 18.32 0.65 -4.43
C ASN A 138 17.27 -0.44 -4.76
N VAL A 139 16.37 -0.19 -5.71
CA VAL A 139 15.15 -0.98 -5.86
C VAL A 139 15.16 -1.80 -7.14
N GLN A 140 14.78 -3.08 -7.04
CA GLN A 140 14.65 -3.94 -8.20
C GLN A 140 13.30 -3.65 -8.89
N LEU A 141 13.38 -3.27 -10.17
CA LEU A 141 12.21 -3.11 -11.03
C LEU A 141 11.80 -4.50 -11.53
N THR A 142 10.67 -5.01 -11.05
CA THR A 142 10.11 -6.27 -11.51
C THR A 142 9.19 -5.98 -12.69
N HIS A 143 9.67 -6.24 -13.91
CA HIS A 143 8.83 -6.13 -15.10
C HIS A 143 7.82 -7.29 -15.09
N PRO A 144 6.50 -7.02 -15.12
CA PRO A 144 5.52 -8.09 -15.13
C PRO A 144 5.67 -8.96 -16.40
N PRO A 145 5.52 -10.30 -16.31
CA PRO A 145 5.71 -11.20 -17.44
C PRO A 145 4.76 -10.82 -18.58
N SER A 146 5.26 -10.75 -19.81
CA SER A 146 4.45 -10.41 -20.98
C SER A 146 3.36 -11.46 -21.19
N PRO A 147 2.06 -11.09 -21.28
CA PRO A 147 1.05 -12.03 -21.73
C PRO A 147 1.34 -12.36 -23.18
N ASN A 148 1.22 -13.65 -23.54
CA ASN A 148 1.29 -14.08 -24.94
C ASN A 148 0.39 -13.21 -25.81
N ALA A 149 0.99 -12.59 -26.82
CA ALA A 149 0.35 -11.65 -27.73
C ALA A 149 -0.79 -12.33 -28.51
N LEU A 150 -2.02 -12.19 -28.03
CA LEU A 150 -3.23 -12.41 -28.82
C LEU A 150 -4.07 -11.14 -28.71
N GLY A 151 -4.07 -10.41 -29.82
CA GLY A 151 -4.36 -8.98 -29.85
C GLY A 151 -5.79 -8.59 -29.50
N HIS A 152 -5.91 -7.45 -28.84
CA HIS A 152 -7.10 -6.61 -28.92
C HIS A 152 -6.68 -5.19 -29.30
N LYS A 153 -7.08 -4.82 -30.53
CA LYS A 153 -6.97 -3.47 -31.06
C LYS A 153 -8.01 -2.58 -30.38
N GLY A 154 -7.53 -1.43 -29.88
CA GLY A 154 -8.33 -0.22 -29.78
C GLY A 154 -8.92 0.06 -28.41
N LEU A 155 -8.12 0.65 -27.53
CA LEU A 155 -8.54 1.53 -26.43
C LEU A 155 -7.36 2.49 -26.18
N ARG A 156 -7.64 3.66 -25.60
CA ARG A 156 -6.64 4.69 -25.25
C ARG A 156 -5.41 4.00 -24.67
N GLN A 157 -4.23 4.33 -25.20
CA GLN A 157 -2.99 3.59 -24.99
C GLN A 157 -2.61 3.61 -23.50
N ALA A 158 -3.16 2.66 -22.75
CA ALA A 158 -2.80 2.45 -21.37
C ALA A 158 -1.40 1.83 -21.39
N VAL A 159 -0.46 2.49 -20.73
CA VAL A 159 0.94 2.05 -20.74
C VAL A 159 1.12 1.08 -19.59
N ARG A 160 1.87 0.00 -19.81
CA ARG A 160 2.05 -1.01 -18.76
C ARG A 160 2.93 -0.44 -17.64
N GLY A 161 2.40 -0.40 -16.42
CA GLY A 161 3.16 0.03 -15.26
C GLY A 161 4.23 -0.98 -14.88
N ILE A 162 5.38 -0.50 -14.38
CA ILE A 162 6.48 -1.34 -13.92
C ILE A 162 6.26 -1.61 -12.44
N VAL A 163 6.14 -2.86 -12.01
CA VAL A 163 5.96 -3.18 -10.59
C VAL A 163 7.29 -3.03 -9.87
N ILE A 164 7.26 -2.41 -8.71
CA ILE A 164 8.46 -2.12 -7.92
C ILE A 164 8.33 -2.86 -6.58
N ASP A 165 9.23 -3.80 -6.33
CA ASP A 165 9.27 -4.54 -5.06
C ASP A 165 10.26 -3.84 -4.10
N LEU A 166 9.72 -3.19 -3.08
CA LEU A 166 10.47 -2.52 -2.00
C LEU A 166 10.60 -3.40 -0.76
#